data_AF-A0A9D1FEX5-F1
#
_entry.id   AF-A0A9D1FEX5-F1
#
_cell.length_a   1.000
_cell.length_b   1.000
_cell.length_c   1.000
_cell.angle_alpha   90.00
_cell.angle_beta   90.00
_cell.angle_gamma   90.00
#
_symmetry.space_group_name_H-M   'P 1'
#
loop_
_entity.id
_entity.type
_entity.pdbx_description
1 polymer ?
#
loop_
_entity_poly.entity_id
_entity_poly.type
_entity_poly.pdbx_seq_one_letter_code
_entity_poly.pdbx_strand_id
1 'polypeptide(L)'
;MGYDFARIEKKWQNYWLENKTYAAVTGDKTRKKFFPLVEFPYPSGDGLHVGHPRPYTAMDIVARKRRMEGENVIFPIGFDAFGLPTENYAIKNHMHPKDVTKRNIERFSKQLQMLGYSFDWDRVVDTTDPDYYKWTQWIFLQMYKQGLAYKASMPVNWCTSCKCVLANEEVVEGVCERCGAPVVRKEKSQWMLRITAYAQRLIDDLDDVDYIERVKIQQRNWIGRSTGAEVDFKATTGDVIKVFTTRCDTLFGATYMVLSPEHELVRSWLESGAITNPDEVRKYQAEAAAKSDLERTELNKDKTGVRTVGVDAVNPVNGETIPIFISDYVLASYGTGAIMAVPGHDQRDWEFAKEFGLPIIEVVKGGDVAKEAWVSKDEDAIMVNSGFLDGMSVKAAIPAMTKWLEEKGLGRAKVNYKLRDWVFSRQRYWGEPIPIIHCPKCGWVPMDEKDLPLLLPDVESYEPTDNGESPLAHMRDWVECTCPKCGGPAEHETDTMPNWAGSCWYFLRYMDPHNDKALASQEALDYWSPVDWYNGGMEHTTLHLLYSRFWHKFLYDIGVVPTKEPYA
;
A
#
# COMPACT_ATOMS: atom_id res chain seq x y z
N MET A 1 45.61 -15.44 -33.49
CA MET A 1 45.43 -14.44 -32.41
C MET A 1 44.15 -14.77 -31.68
N GLY A 2 44.16 -14.83 -30.34
CA GLY A 2 42.95 -15.04 -29.54
C GLY A 2 42.10 -13.77 -29.44
N TYR A 3 40.83 -13.91 -29.09
CA TYR A 3 39.93 -12.79 -28.80
C TYR A 3 40.30 -12.17 -27.43
N ASP A 4 40.95 -11.00 -27.46
CA ASP A 4 41.34 -10.23 -26.26
C ASP A 4 40.21 -9.27 -25.86
N PHE A 5 39.23 -9.80 -25.12
CA PHE A 5 38.05 -9.06 -24.67
C PHE A 5 38.43 -7.90 -23.74
N ALA A 6 39.40 -8.09 -22.84
CA ALA A 6 39.78 -7.07 -21.86
C ALA A 6 40.24 -5.75 -22.51
N ARG A 7 40.98 -5.84 -23.62
CA ARG A 7 41.39 -4.66 -24.38
C ARG A 7 40.24 -4.07 -25.20
N ILE A 8 39.40 -4.91 -25.81
CA ILE A 8 38.35 -4.47 -26.75
C ILE A 8 37.17 -3.82 -26.00
N GLU A 9 36.71 -4.44 -24.91
CA GLU A 9 35.58 -3.94 -24.11
C GLU A 9 35.88 -2.56 -23.55
N LYS A 10 37.02 -2.39 -22.87
CA LYS A 10 37.42 -1.11 -22.28
C LYS A 10 37.54 0.01 -23.31
N LYS A 11 38.08 -0.30 -24.50
CA LYS A 11 38.17 0.66 -25.61
C LYS A 11 36.79 1.21 -25.98
N TRP A 12 35.81 0.32 -26.20
CA TRP A 12 34.48 0.75 -26.65
C TRP A 12 33.65 1.37 -25.54
N GLN A 13 33.74 0.86 -24.31
CA GLN A 13 33.10 1.47 -23.14
C GLN A 13 33.54 2.94 -22.95
N ASN A 14 34.84 3.20 -23.00
CA ASN A 14 35.37 4.57 -22.92
C ASN A 14 34.89 5.43 -24.10
N TYR A 15 34.95 4.89 -25.33
CA TYR A 15 34.49 5.62 -26.51
C TYR A 15 33.03 6.05 -26.38
N TRP A 16 32.13 5.14 -25.96
CA TRP A 16 30.71 5.45 -25.85
C TRP A 16 30.41 6.48 -24.76
N LEU A 17 31.13 6.41 -23.63
CA LEU A 17 30.99 7.36 -22.53
C LEU A 17 31.49 8.75 -22.92
N GLU A 18 32.70 8.85 -23.46
CA GLU A 18 33.33 10.12 -23.87
C GLU A 18 32.55 10.82 -24.99
N ASN A 19 32.01 10.05 -25.94
CA ASN A 19 31.25 10.59 -27.07
C ASN A 19 29.75 10.72 -26.77
N LYS A 20 29.31 10.46 -25.53
CA LYS A 20 27.89 10.48 -25.15
C LYS A 20 26.99 9.73 -26.15
N THR A 21 27.45 8.58 -26.63
CA THR A 21 26.84 7.86 -27.78
C THR A 21 25.37 7.50 -27.53
N TYR A 22 24.98 7.37 -26.26
CA TYR A 22 23.64 6.92 -25.86
C TYR A 22 22.75 8.04 -25.31
N ALA A 23 23.19 9.30 -25.38
CA ALA A 23 22.44 10.44 -24.89
C ALA A 23 21.10 10.61 -25.64
N ALA A 24 20.03 10.73 -24.87
CA ALA A 24 18.68 10.92 -25.38
C ALA A 24 18.35 12.40 -25.53
N VAL A 25 17.76 12.77 -26.67
CA VAL A 25 17.51 14.17 -27.04
C VAL A 25 16.03 14.50 -26.81
N THR A 26 15.71 15.29 -25.80
CA THR A 26 14.34 15.79 -25.58
C THR A 26 13.93 16.71 -26.74
N GLY A 27 12.68 16.56 -27.21
CA GLY A 27 12.13 17.43 -28.27
C GLY A 27 12.58 17.08 -29.69
N ASP A 28 13.23 15.93 -29.90
CA ASP A 28 13.63 15.48 -31.24
C ASP A 28 12.40 15.16 -32.12
N LYS A 29 12.22 15.96 -33.18
CA LYS A 29 11.09 15.87 -34.13
C LYS A 29 11.35 14.92 -35.30
N THR A 30 12.55 14.34 -35.40
CA THR A 30 13.00 13.54 -36.54
C THR A 30 12.91 12.05 -36.29
N ARG A 31 13.07 11.63 -35.03
CA ARG A 31 13.08 10.22 -34.62
C ARG A 31 11.89 9.90 -33.74
N LYS A 32 11.33 8.70 -33.89
CA LYS A 32 10.32 8.18 -32.97
C LYS A 32 10.97 7.93 -31.60
N LYS A 33 10.33 8.37 -30.52
CA LYS A 33 10.80 8.13 -29.15
C LYS A 33 10.59 6.67 -28.73
N PHE A 34 11.49 6.16 -27.89
CA PHE A 34 11.32 4.89 -27.18
C PHE A 34 11.95 4.97 -25.79
N PHE A 35 11.18 4.66 -24.77
CA PHE A 35 11.56 4.70 -23.36
C PHE A 35 11.53 3.29 -22.77
N PRO A 36 12.63 2.51 -22.92
CA PRO A 36 12.88 1.31 -22.16
C PRO A 36 13.33 1.67 -20.74
N LEU A 37 12.76 1.00 -19.75
CA LEU A 37 13.09 1.22 -18.35
C LEU A 37 13.29 -0.11 -17.63
N VAL A 38 14.32 -0.14 -16.79
CA VAL A 38 14.57 -1.20 -15.82
C VAL A 38 14.45 -0.63 -14.43
N GLU A 39 14.08 -1.47 -13.46
CA GLU A 39 14.06 -1.02 -12.06
C GLU A 39 15.48 -0.70 -11.62
N PHE A 40 15.66 0.53 -11.15
CA PHE A 40 16.93 0.96 -10.61
C PHE A 40 17.31 0.17 -9.34
N PRO A 41 18.60 -0.10 -9.10
CA PRO A 41 19.02 -0.93 -7.98
C PRO A 41 18.98 -0.17 -6.65
N TYR A 42 18.76 -0.93 -5.57
CA TYR A 42 19.11 -0.50 -4.22
C TYR A 42 20.65 -0.59 -4.03
N PRO A 43 21.37 0.51 -3.72
CA PRO A 43 22.80 0.49 -3.47
C PRO A 43 23.11 0.01 -2.04
N SER A 44 22.50 -1.09 -1.61
CA SER A 44 22.57 -1.62 -0.23
C SER A 44 23.56 -2.78 -0.06
N GLY A 45 24.04 -3.37 -1.16
CA GLY A 45 25.03 -4.45 -1.16
C GLY A 45 26.47 -3.99 -1.44
N ASP A 46 27.44 -4.88 -1.27
CA ASP A 46 28.85 -4.64 -1.66
C ASP A 46 29.07 -4.82 -3.18
N GLY A 47 28.25 -4.12 -3.98
CA GLY A 47 28.21 -4.22 -5.44
C GLY A 47 27.04 -5.05 -6.00
N LEU A 48 26.96 -5.11 -7.33
CA LEU A 48 25.95 -5.88 -8.06
C LEU A 48 26.09 -7.39 -7.79
N HIS A 49 25.00 -8.07 -7.47
CA HIS A 49 24.86 -9.52 -7.63
C HIS A 49 24.35 -9.87 -9.04
N VAL A 50 24.46 -11.15 -9.44
CA VAL A 50 24.05 -11.68 -10.77
C VAL A 50 22.59 -11.45 -11.15
N GLY A 51 21.75 -11.09 -10.18
CA GLY A 51 20.35 -10.76 -10.40
C GLY A 51 20.16 -9.42 -11.12
N HIS A 52 21.04 -8.44 -10.93
CA HIS A 52 20.93 -7.14 -11.60
C HIS A 52 21.28 -7.19 -13.09
N PRO A 53 22.41 -7.82 -13.52
CA PRO A 53 22.77 -7.82 -14.92
C PRO A 53 21.76 -8.54 -15.82
N ARG A 54 21.00 -9.51 -15.30
CA ARG A 54 20.06 -10.30 -16.10
C ARG A 54 18.96 -9.44 -16.76
N PRO A 55 18.11 -8.70 -16.02
CA PRO A 55 17.10 -7.82 -16.63
C PRO A 55 17.73 -6.63 -17.37
N TYR A 56 18.87 -6.12 -16.90
CA TYR A 56 19.54 -4.97 -17.53
C TYR A 56 20.10 -5.31 -18.90
N THR A 57 20.75 -6.46 -19.05
CA THR A 57 21.23 -6.96 -20.34
C THR A 57 20.08 -7.23 -21.30
N ALA A 58 18.97 -7.80 -20.83
CA ALA A 58 17.80 -8.03 -21.67
C ALA A 58 17.25 -6.71 -22.25
N MET A 59 17.13 -5.68 -21.41
CA MET A 59 16.66 -4.37 -21.86
C MET A 59 17.69 -3.63 -22.71
N ASP A 60 18.98 -3.76 -22.42
CA ASP A 60 20.06 -3.15 -23.21
C ASP A 60 20.07 -3.65 -24.66
N ILE A 61 19.81 -4.95 -24.87
CA ILE A 61 19.65 -5.53 -26.22
C ILE A 61 18.51 -4.83 -26.97
N VAL A 62 17.36 -4.64 -26.31
CA VAL A 62 16.21 -3.94 -26.89
C VAL A 62 16.56 -2.48 -27.18
N ALA A 63 17.15 -1.77 -26.22
CA ALA A 63 17.54 -0.36 -26.36
C ALA A 63 18.51 -0.15 -27.54
N ARG A 64 19.53 -1.01 -27.67
CA ARG A 64 20.49 -0.97 -28.79
C ARG A 64 19.81 -1.25 -30.12
N LYS A 65 18.95 -2.27 -30.19
CA LYS A 65 18.17 -2.59 -31.39
C LYS A 65 17.33 -1.40 -31.83
N ARG A 66 16.57 -0.78 -30.92
CA ARG A 66 15.72 0.38 -31.22
C ARG A 66 16.51 1.59 -31.71
N ARG A 67 17.68 1.87 -31.11
CA ARG A 67 18.60 2.91 -31.63
C ARG A 67 19.07 2.60 -33.06
N MET A 68 19.39 1.34 -33.36
CA MET A 68 19.79 0.91 -34.71
C MET A 68 18.64 0.97 -35.74
N GLU A 69 17.39 0.87 -35.28
CA GLU A 69 16.18 1.09 -36.08
C GLU A 69 15.85 2.58 -36.29
N GLY A 70 16.68 3.49 -35.76
CA GLY A 70 16.55 4.94 -35.93
C GLY A 70 15.70 5.64 -34.88
N GLU A 71 15.33 4.96 -33.79
CA GLU A 71 14.54 5.55 -32.70
C GLU A 71 15.43 6.41 -31.77
N ASN A 72 14.83 7.41 -31.15
CA ASN A 72 15.43 8.20 -30.08
C ASN A 72 15.15 7.51 -28.74
N VAL A 73 16.17 6.86 -28.19
CA VAL A 73 16.01 5.95 -27.05
C VAL A 73 16.51 6.59 -25.76
N ILE A 74 15.63 6.79 -24.78
CA ILE A 74 15.97 7.15 -23.40
C ILE A 74 16.07 5.88 -22.56
N PHE A 75 17.29 5.37 -22.38
CA PHE A 75 17.54 4.23 -21.50
C PHE A 75 18.30 4.72 -20.26
N PRO A 76 17.62 5.13 -19.19
CA PRO A 76 18.26 5.73 -18.02
C PRO A 76 18.63 4.66 -16.97
N ILE A 77 19.39 5.09 -15.98
CA ILE A 77 19.67 4.35 -14.75
C ILE A 77 19.77 5.32 -13.58
N GLY A 78 19.63 4.83 -12.35
CA GLY A 78 19.71 5.63 -11.13
C GLY A 78 19.91 4.73 -9.93
N PHE A 79 19.66 5.24 -8.73
CA PHE A 79 19.85 4.49 -7.48
C PHE A 79 18.74 4.80 -6.48
N ASP A 80 18.07 3.76 -5.98
CA ASP A 80 17.11 3.88 -4.89
C ASP A 80 17.83 3.77 -3.54
N ALA A 81 18.38 4.88 -3.08
CA ALA A 81 19.38 4.91 -2.03
C ALA A 81 18.84 5.13 -0.61
N PHE A 82 17.63 5.68 -0.46
CA PHE A 82 16.97 5.85 0.83
C PHE A 82 16.38 4.54 1.39
N GLY A 83 16.10 4.55 2.70
CA GLY A 83 15.34 3.54 3.42
C GLY A 83 16.15 2.39 4.05
N LEU A 84 15.39 1.42 4.57
CA LEU A 84 15.90 0.36 5.43
C LEU A 84 17.06 -0.47 4.86
N PRO A 85 17.12 -0.81 3.55
CA PRO A 85 18.20 -1.66 3.04
C PRO A 85 19.58 -1.04 3.28
N THR A 86 19.74 0.23 2.89
CA THR A 86 20.99 0.98 3.07
C THR A 86 21.28 1.22 4.55
N GLU A 87 20.28 1.64 5.32
CA GLU A 87 20.46 1.94 6.74
C GLU A 87 20.84 0.71 7.58
N ASN A 88 20.21 -0.45 7.32
CA ASN A 88 20.55 -1.69 8.01
C ASN A 88 21.97 -2.15 7.66
N TYR A 89 22.40 -1.99 6.41
CA TYR A 89 23.77 -2.26 6.01
C TYR A 89 24.74 -1.32 6.75
N ALA A 90 24.41 -0.03 6.82
CA ALA A 90 25.18 1.00 7.51
C ALA A 90 25.37 0.68 9.00
N ILE A 91 24.29 0.31 9.70
CA ILE A 91 24.32 -0.13 11.11
C ILE A 91 25.22 -1.37 11.27
N LYS A 92 25.02 -2.40 10.43
CA LYS A 92 25.78 -3.66 10.52
C LYS A 92 27.29 -3.47 10.32
N ASN A 93 27.69 -2.47 9.55
CA ASN A 93 29.10 -2.19 9.25
C ASN A 93 29.67 -1.01 10.04
N HIS A 94 28.92 -0.44 10.99
CA HIS A 94 29.32 0.74 11.77
C HIS A 94 29.78 1.92 10.90
N MET A 95 29.01 2.24 9.86
CA MET A 95 29.28 3.32 8.91
C MET A 95 28.08 4.23 8.77
N HIS A 96 28.26 5.54 8.58
CA HIS A 96 27.14 6.45 8.33
C HIS A 96 26.45 6.13 6.99
N PRO A 97 25.09 6.11 6.91
CA PRO A 97 24.36 5.73 5.70
C PRO A 97 24.72 6.56 4.47
N LYS A 98 24.98 7.86 4.64
CA LYS A 98 25.44 8.76 3.56
C LYS A 98 26.75 8.28 2.91
N ASP A 99 27.71 7.83 3.72
CA ASP A 99 29.01 7.36 3.24
C ASP A 99 28.89 6.00 2.55
N VAL A 100 28.05 5.11 3.12
CA VAL A 100 27.70 3.82 2.51
C VAL A 100 27.06 4.03 1.15
N THR A 101 26.04 4.88 1.07
CA THR A 101 25.34 5.23 -0.17
C THR A 101 26.32 5.71 -1.22
N LYS A 102 27.12 6.73 -0.90
CA LYS A 102 28.10 7.30 -1.84
C LYS A 102 29.07 6.23 -2.36
N ARG A 103 29.66 5.44 -1.46
CA ARG A 103 30.59 4.38 -1.83
C ARG A 103 29.94 3.32 -2.71
N ASN A 104 28.72 2.92 -2.38
CA ASN A 104 28.00 1.86 -3.09
C ASN A 104 27.56 2.35 -4.47
N ILE A 105 27.05 3.58 -4.60
CA ILE A 105 26.71 4.20 -5.89
C ILE A 105 27.95 4.28 -6.80
N GLU A 106 29.09 4.72 -6.28
CA GLU A 106 30.34 4.75 -7.05
C GLU A 106 30.75 3.34 -7.54
N ARG A 107 30.61 2.33 -6.69
CA ARG A 107 30.94 0.94 -7.03
C ARG A 107 29.97 0.34 -8.05
N PHE A 108 28.67 0.53 -7.85
CA PHE A 108 27.63 0.06 -8.77
C PHE A 108 27.79 0.72 -10.14
N SER A 109 28.00 2.04 -10.18
CA SER A 109 28.26 2.79 -11.41
C SER A 109 29.44 2.20 -12.19
N LYS A 110 30.57 1.96 -11.52
CA LYS A 110 31.75 1.32 -12.16
C LYS A 110 31.42 -0.06 -12.71
N GLN A 111 30.70 -0.90 -11.95
CA GLN A 111 30.34 -2.25 -12.41
C GLN A 111 29.37 -2.23 -13.60
N LEU A 112 28.36 -1.35 -13.58
CA LEU A 112 27.42 -1.16 -14.69
C LEU A 112 28.13 -0.64 -15.95
N GLN A 113 29.08 0.29 -15.80
CA GLN A 113 29.92 0.77 -16.90
C GLN A 113 30.83 -0.34 -17.46
N MET A 114 31.41 -1.16 -16.58
CA MET A 114 32.22 -2.34 -16.98
C MET A 114 31.41 -3.40 -17.72
N LEU A 115 30.10 -3.50 -17.47
CA LEU A 115 29.21 -4.37 -18.24
C LEU A 115 28.83 -3.78 -19.60
N GLY A 116 29.18 -2.52 -19.86
CA GLY A 116 29.00 -1.88 -21.17
C GLY A 116 27.56 -1.54 -21.52
N TYR A 117 26.70 -1.31 -20.52
CA TYR A 117 25.31 -0.93 -20.77
C TYR A 117 25.19 0.42 -21.48
N SER A 118 24.21 0.52 -22.37
CA SER A 118 23.91 1.69 -23.18
C SER A 118 23.02 2.71 -22.46
N PHE A 119 23.28 2.91 -21.17
CA PHE A 119 22.58 3.90 -20.37
C PHE A 119 22.93 5.33 -20.80
N ASP A 120 21.97 6.24 -20.64
CA ASP A 120 22.20 7.68 -20.68
C ASP A 120 22.72 8.14 -19.31
N TRP A 121 24.05 8.17 -19.17
CA TRP A 121 24.73 8.53 -17.93
C TRP A 121 24.55 10.00 -17.51
N ASP A 122 24.13 10.88 -18.41
CA ASP A 122 23.82 12.27 -18.06
C ASP A 122 22.50 12.40 -17.30
N ARG A 123 21.70 11.33 -17.26
CA ARG A 123 20.37 11.28 -16.64
C ARG A 123 20.31 10.47 -15.35
N VAL A 124 21.46 10.21 -14.73
CA VAL A 124 21.50 9.46 -13.46
C VAL A 124 20.82 10.23 -12.35
N VAL A 125 19.99 9.55 -11.57
CA VAL A 125 19.35 10.09 -10.37
C VAL A 125 19.70 9.26 -9.14
N ASP A 126 19.71 9.90 -7.98
CA ASP A 126 19.90 9.30 -6.66
C ASP A 126 18.77 9.79 -5.76
N THR A 127 18.00 8.88 -5.17
CA THR A 127 16.86 9.28 -4.33
C THR A 127 17.29 10.01 -3.04
N THR A 128 18.56 9.93 -2.66
CA THR A 128 19.13 10.66 -1.51
C THR A 128 19.65 12.06 -1.83
N ASP A 129 19.63 12.46 -3.10
CA ASP A 129 20.01 13.82 -3.53
C ASP A 129 18.90 14.82 -3.13
N PRO A 130 19.22 15.91 -2.39
CA PRO A 130 18.26 16.98 -2.11
C PRO A 130 17.54 17.54 -3.33
N ASP A 131 18.21 17.61 -4.49
CA ASP A 131 17.60 18.09 -5.74
C ASP A 131 16.58 17.09 -6.30
N TYR A 132 16.65 15.82 -5.87
CA TYR A 132 15.65 14.80 -6.15
C TYR A 132 14.51 14.83 -5.11
N TYR A 133 14.81 14.59 -3.83
CA TYR A 133 13.76 14.39 -2.83
C TYR A 133 13.00 15.66 -2.45
N LYS A 134 13.49 16.86 -2.81
CA LYS A 134 12.69 18.09 -2.83
C LYS A 134 11.36 17.87 -3.56
N TRP A 135 11.39 17.18 -4.69
CA TRP A 135 10.18 16.91 -5.49
C TRP A 135 9.34 15.81 -4.88
N THR A 136 9.93 14.79 -4.24
CA THR A 136 9.18 13.82 -3.42
C THR A 136 8.40 14.52 -2.30
N GLN A 137 9.05 15.44 -1.58
CA GLN A 137 8.43 16.28 -0.56
C GLN A 137 7.32 17.15 -1.13
N TRP A 138 7.55 17.77 -2.29
CA TRP A 138 6.55 18.56 -2.99
C TRP A 138 5.30 17.74 -3.35
N ILE A 139 5.47 16.52 -3.90
CA ILE A 139 4.35 15.61 -4.23
C ILE A 139 3.55 15.29 -2.97
N PHE A 140 4.22 14.97 -1.86
CA PHE A 140 3.56 14.71 -0.58
C PHE A 140 2.75 15.92 -0.10
N LEU A 141 3.28 17.14 -0.19
CA LEU A 141 2.54 18.35 0.15
C LEU A 141 1.30 18.53 -0.72
N GLN A 142 1.37 18.24 -2.02
CA GLN A 142 0.19 18.29 -2.89
C GLN A 142 -0.85 17.25 -2.46
N MET A 143 -0.44 16.02 -2.13
CA MET A 143 -1.35 14.99 -1.62
C MET A 143 -1.99 15.40 -0.29
N TYR A 144 -1.23 16.02 0.62
CA TYR A 144 -1.76 16.56 1.87
C TYR A 144 -2.81 17.65 1.63
N LYS A 145 -2.54 18.60 0.74
CA LYS A 145 -3.47 19.68 0.36
C LYS A 145 -4.78 19.16 -0.24
N GLN A 146 -4.74 18.01 -0.91
CA GLN A 146 -5.90 17.33 -1.50
C GLN A 146 -6.57 16.32 -0.55
N GLY A 147 -6.15 16.23 0.72
CA GLY A 147 -6.72 15.30 1.71
C GLY A 147 -6.38 13.82 1.47
N LEU A 148 -5.38 13.55 0.62
CA LEU A 148 -4.87 12.21 0.32
C LEU A 148 -3.77 11.79 1.30
N ALA A 149 -2.99 12.71 1.84
CA ALA A 149 -2.08 12.42 2.96
C ALA A 149 -2.70 12.88 4.28
N TYR A 150 -2.81 11.99 5.25
CA TYR A 150 -3.42 12.30 6.56
C TYR A 150 -2.76 11.50 7.69
N LYS A 151 -2.90 11.98 8.93
CA LYS A 151 -2.37 11.30 10.11
C LYS A 151 -3.50 10.57 10.84
N ALA A 152 -3.28 9.31 11.22
CA ALA A 152 -4.25 8.49 11.96
C ALA A 152 -3.55 7.64 13.03
N SER A 153 -4.22 7.44 14.18
CA SER A 153 -3.82 6.42 15.15
C SER A 153 -4.50 5.12 14.79
N MET A 154 -3.73 4.07 14.58
CA MET A 154 -4.27 2.74 14.34
C MET A 154 -3.28 1.67 14.78
N PRO A 155 -3.73 0.43 15.01
CA PRO A 155 -2.80 -0.68 15.14
C PRO A 155 -2.07 -0.84 13.80
N VAL A 156 -0.75 -0.89 13.84
CA VAL A 156 0.12 -1.02 12.67
C VAL A 156 1.06 -2.20 12.82
N ASN A 157 1.53 -2.70 11.67
CA ASN A 157 2.50 -3.79 11.62
C ASN A 157 3.86 -3.26 12.09
N TRP A 158 4.42 -3.84 13.14
CA TRP A 158 5.69 -3.45 13.73
C TRP A 158 6.70 -4.56 13.60
N CYS A 159 7.81 -4.29 12.92
CA CYS A 159 8.93 -5.22 12.87
C CYS A 159 9.72 -5.18 14.18
N THR A 160 9.81 -6.31 14.88
CA THR A 160 10.55 -6.43 16.15
C THR A 160 12.06 -6.21 16.01
N SER A 161 12.63 -6.55 14.85
CA SER A 161 14.06 -6.40 14.55
C SER A 161 14.39 -5.03 13.95
N CYS A 162 13.66 -4.60 12.91
CA CYS A 162 13.87 -3.29 12.29
C CYS A 162 13.40 -2.13 13.15
N LYS A 163 12.62 -2.37 14.21
CA LYS A 163 12.07 -1.35 15.11
C LYS A 163 11.38 -0.21 14.32
N CYS A 164 10.56 -0.57 13.34
CA CYS A 164 9.79 0.38 12.55
C CYS A 164 8.45 -0.21 12.11
N VAL A 165 7.54 0.69 11.72
CA VAL A 165 6.28 0.32 11.09
C VAL A 165 6.50 -0.21 9.67
N LEU A 166 5.67 -1.18 9.27
CA LEU A 166 5.60 -1.77 7.94
C LEU A 166 4.22 -1.51 7.32
N ALA A 167 4.17 -1.33 6.00
CA ALA A 167 2.92 -1.39 5.23
C ALA A 167 2.39 -2.83 5.18
N ASN A 168 1.13 -3.02 4.81
CA ASN A 168 0.55 -4.37 4.70
C ASN A 168 1.28 -5.20 3.64
N GLU A 169 1.66 -4.55 2.55
CA GLU A 169 2.40 -5.17 1.44
C GLU A 169 3.83 -5.62 1.84
N GLU A 170 4.41 -5.06 2.92
CA GLU A 170 5.76 -5.38 3.42
C GLU A 170 5.76 -6.54 4.44
N VAL A 171 4.60 -7.13 4.71
CA VAL A 171 4.44 -8.29 5.59
C VAL A 171 4.13 -9.51 4.73
N VAL A 172 5.09 -10.43 4.65
CA VAL A 172 4.99 -11.66 3.85
C VAL A 172 4.94 -12.83 4.83
N GLU A 173 3.87 -13.60 4.80
CA GLU A 173 3.68 -14.76 5.69
C GLU A 173 3.88 -14.43 7.19
N GLY A 174 3.50 -13.21 7.62
CA GLY A 174 3.52 -12.79 9.02
C GLY A 174 4.88 -12.32 9.51
N VAL A 175 5.88 -12.32 8.64
CA VAL A 175 7.23 -11.81 8.91
C VAL A 175 7.54 -10.60 8.03
N CYS A 176 8.55 -9.82 8.44
CA CYS A 176 9.04 -8.70 7.65
C CYS A 176 9.67 -9.19 6.34
N GLU A 177 9.27 -8.63 5.18
CA GLU A 177 9.78 -9.00 3.85
C GLU A 177 11.32 -8.93 3.75
N ARG A 178 11.97 -8.12 4.59
CA ARG A 178 13.40 -7.81 4.52
C ARG A 178 14.25 -8.66 5.45
N CYS A 179 13.88 -8.70 6.74
CA CYS A 179 14.70 -9.34 7.76
C CYS A 179 14.15 -10.69 8.26
N GLY A 180 12.93 -11.07 7.85
CA GLY A 180 12.28 -12.30 8.28
C GLY A 180 11.89 -12.35 9.76
N ALA A 181 12.03 -11.26 10.52
CA ALA A 181 11.64 -11.21 11.92
C ALA A 181 10.10 -11.18 12.09
N PRO A 182 9.57 -11.71 13.20
CA PRO A 182 8.14 -11.66 13.51
C PRO A 182 7.62 -10.21 13.54
N VAL A 183 6.42 -10.04 12.98
CA VAL A 183 5.69 -8.77 12.97
C VAL A 183 4.62 -8.81 14.05
N VAL A 184 4.63 -7.81 14.92
CA VAL A 184 3.62 -7.64 15.99
C VAL A 184 2.76 -6.42 15.71
N ARG A 185 1.61 -6.31 16.40
CA ARG A 185 0.76 -5.12 16.31
C ARG A 185 1.11 -4.13 17.41
N LYS A 186 1.26 -2.85 17.06
CA LYS A 186 1.40 -1.75 18.00
C LYS A 186 0.49 -0.60 17.59
N GLU A 187 -0.15 0.05 18.54
CA GLU A 187 -0.87 1.29 18.28
C GLU A 187 0.15 2.42 18.08
N LYS A 188 0.12 3.05 16.90
CA LYS A 188 0.99 4.18 16.57
C LYS A 188 0.21 5.20 15.74
N SER A 189 0.53 6.47 15.94
CA SER A 189 0.11 7.54 15.04
C SER A 189 1.02 7.54 13.81
N GLN A 190 0.45 7.39 12.61
CA GLN A 190 1.21 7.29 11.35
C GLN A 190 0.61 8.19 10.27
N TRP A 191 1.45 8.60 9.33
CA TRP A 191 1.02 9.16 8.07
C TRP A 191 0.52 8.05 7.14
N MET A 192 -0.65 8.29 6.56
CA MET A 192 -1.36 7.41 5.66
C MET A 192 -1.54 8.10 4.31
N LEU A 193 -1.41 7.35 3.21
CA LEU A 193 -1.84 7.80 1.88
C LEU A 193 -3.15 7.12 1.49
N ARG A 194 -4.14 7.93 1.10
CA ARG A 194 -5.49 7.51 0.72
C ARG A 194 -5.56 6.90 -0.67
N ILE A 195 -4.76 5.86 -0.92
CA ILE A 195 -4.75 5.13 -2.19
C ILE A 195 -6.11 4.50 -2.50
N THR A 196 -6.93 4.21 -1.48
CA THR A 196 -8.29 3.67 -1.68
C THR A 196 -9.21 4.63 -2.42
N ALA A 197 -8.97 5.94 -2.38
CA ALA A 197 -9.69 6.92 -3.19
C ALA A 197 -9.49 6.71 -4.70
N TYR A 198 -8.42 6.00 -5.08
CA TYR A 198 -8.07 5.65 -6.45
C TYR A 198 -8.35 4.18 -6.79
N ALA A 199 -8.88 3.37 -5.86
CA ALA A 199 -9.02 1.93 -6.03
C ALA A 199 -9.80 1.53 -7.29
N GLN A 200 -10.91 2.24 -7.60
CA GLN A 200 -11.69 1.99 -8.81
C GLN A 200 -10.89 2.25 -10.10
N ARG A 201 -10.17 3.38 -10.17
CA ARG A 201 -9.33 3.69 -11.34
C ARG A 201 -8.12 2.78 -11.45
N LEU A 202 -7.51 2.42 -10.32
CA LEU A 202 -6.40 1.47 -10.30
C LEU A 202 -6.80 0.09 -10.81
N ILE A 203 -8.06 -0.33 -10.61
CA ILE A 203 -8.53 -1.62 -11.13
C ILE A 203 -9.06 -1.54 -12.57
N ASP A 204 -9.83 -0.51 -12.92
CA ASP A 204 -10.43 -0.37 -14.25
C ASP A 204 -9.38 -0.05 -15.30
N ASP A 205 -8.46 0.86 -15.01
CA ASP A 205 -7.45 1.31 -15.98
C ASP A 205 -6.40 0.21 -16.29
N LEU A 206 -6.44 -0.95 -15.61
CA LEU A 206 -5.67 -2.15 -16.00
C LEU A 206 -6.13 -2.75 -17.34
N ASP A 207 -7.35 -2.43 -17.78
CA ASP A 207 -7.88 -2.87 -19.08
C ASP A 207 -7.23 -2.09 -20.24
N ASP A 208 -6.66 -0.91 -19.96
CA ASP A 208 -6.11 0.02 -20.95
C ASP A 208 -4.58 -0.10 -21.17
N VAL A 209 -3.90 -0.98 -20.43
CA VAL A 209 -2.42 -1.14 -20.46
C VAL A 209 -1.99 -2.51 -20.98
N ASP A 210 -0.82 -2.60 -21.63
CA ASP A 210 -0.28 -3.85 -22.18
C ASP A 210 0.54 -4.68 -21.15
N TYR A 211 0.01 -4.81 -19.94
CA TYR A 211 0.66 -5.62 -18.90
C TYR A 211 0.38 -7.10 -19.13
N ILE A 212 1.35 -7.96 -18.80
CA ILE A 212 1.13 -9.39 -18.79
C ILE A 212 -0.04 -9.76 -17.87
N GLU A 213 -0.90 -10.69 -18.28
CA GLU A 213 -2.13 -11.03 -17.55
C GLU A 213 -1.89 -11.42 -16.09
N ARG A 214 -0.76 -12.08 -15.80
CA ARG A 214 -0.38 -12.43 -14.42
C ARG A 214 -0.20 -11.20 -13.52
N VAL A 215 0.29 -10.08 -14.04
CA VAL A 215 0.43 -8.81 -13.30
C VAL A 215 -0.95 -8.20 -13.06
N LYS A 216 -1.78 -8.11 -14.11
CA LYS A 216 -3.15 -7.59 -14.00
C LYS A 216 -3.97 -8.36 -12.98
N ILE A 217 -3.96 -9.70 -13.04
CA ILE A 217 -4.69 -10.56 -12.10
C ILE A 217 -4.21 -10.34 -10.66
N GLN A 218 -2.90 -10.28 -10.42
CA GLN A 218 -2.37 -10.03 -9.08
C GLN A 218 -2.80 -8.67 -8.52
N GLN A 219 -2.75 -7.60 -9.32
CA GLN A 219 -3.24 -6.29 -8.88
C GLN A 219 -4.76 -6.27 -8.67
N ARG A 220 -5.56 -6.88 -9.56
CA ARG A 220 -7.02 -6.99 -9.39
C ARG A 220 -7.37 -7.74 -8.11
N ASN A 221 -6.68 -8.84 -7.80
CA ASN A 221 -6.87 -9.63 -6.59
C ASN A 221 -6.42 -8.86 -5.33
N TRP A 222 -5.35 -8.08 -5.42
CA TRP A 222 -4.87 -7.24 -4.32
C TRP A 222 -5.84 -6.10 -4.02
N ILE A 223 -6.30 -5.40 -5.06
CA ILE A 223 -7.30 -4.34 -4.93
C ILE A 223 -8.63 -4.91 -4.42
N GLY A 224 -9.02 -6.08 -4.93
CA GLY A 224 -10.14 -6.89 -4.44
C GLY A 224 -11.46 -6.13 -4.46
N ARG A 225 -11.90 -5.67 -5.64
CA ARG A 225 -13.21 -5.03 -5.79
C ARG A 225 -14.34 -6.04 -5.57
N SER A 226 -15.30 -5.66 -4.75
CA SER A 226 -16.53 -6.42 -4.49
C SER A 226 -17.73 -5.48 -4.52
N THR A 227 -18.82 -5.90 -5.15
CA THR A 227 -20.08 -5.15 -5.17
C THR A 227 -21.07 -5.88 -4.28
N GLY A 228 -21.72 -5.14 -3.39
CA GLY A 228 -22.65 -5.70 -2.43
C GLY A 228 -23.55 -4.63 -1.82
N ALA A 229 -23.99 -4.86 -0.59
CA ALA A 229 -24.77 -3.91 0.18
C ALA A 229 -24.10 -3.60 1.52
N GLU A 230 -24.17 -2.32 1.92
CA GLU A 230 -24.01 -1.91 3.31
C GLU A 230 -25.37 -2.06 4.00
N VAL A 231 -25.41 -2.73 5.14
CA VAL A 231 -26.63 -3.06 5.88
C VAL A 231 -26.51 -2.57 7.31
N ASP A 232 -27.54 -1.88 7.79
CA ASP A 232 -27.60 -1.30 9.13
C ASP A 232 -28.40 -2.24 10.05
N PHE A 233 -27.70 -2.97 10.93
CA PHE A 233 -28.28 -3.71 12.04
C PHE A 233 -28.42 -2.79 13.26
N LYS A 234 -29.43 -3.00 14.10
CA LYS A 234 -29.57 -2.24 15.36
C LYS A 234 -29.15 -3.10 16.54
N ALA A 235 -28.24 -2.60 17.37
CA ALA A 235 -27.96 -3.20 18.67
C ALA A 235 -29.14 -2.99 19.61
N THR A 236 -29.30 -3.84 20.62
CA THR A 236 -30.28 -3.66 21.71
C THR A 236 -30.07 -2.38 22.51
N THR A 237 -28.86 -1.80 22.47
CA THR A 237 -28.52 -0.48 23.03
C THR A 237 -29.03 0.70 22.18
N GLY A 238 -29.48 0.44 20.94
CA GLY A 238 -29.90 1.46 19.99
C GLY A 238 -28.82 1.90 19.00
N ASP A 239 -27.57 1.47 19.20
CA ASP A 239 -26.47 1.76 18.27
C ASP A 239 -26.68 1.06 16.91
N VAL A 240 -26.18 1.68 15.84
CA VAL A 240 -26.21 1.09 14.51
C VAL A 240 -24.92 0.34 14.23
N ILE A 241 -25.03 -0.95 13.95
CA ILE A 241 -23.94 -1.82 13.53
C ILE A 241 -24.00 -1.95 12.01
N LYS A 242 -23.07 -1.28 11.32
CA LYS A 242 -22.99 -1.37 9.86
C LYS A 242 -22.19 -2.60 9.46
N VAL A 243 -22.67 -3.34 8.47
CA VAL A 243 -21.94 -4.46 7.85
C VAL A 243 -21.89 -4.31 6.34
N PHE A 244 -20.89 -4.90 5.70
CA PHE A 244 -20.84 -5.05 4.25
C PHE A 244 -20.98 -6.53 3.89
N THR A 245 -21.83 -6.84 2.90
CA THR A 245 -22.00 -8.19 2.38
C THR A 245 -22.17 -8.18 0.87
N THR A 246 -21.54 -9.13 0.18
CA THR A 246 -21.79 -9.43 -1.24
C THR A 246 -23.00 -10.36 -1.42
N ARG A 247 -23.54 -10.90 -0.33
CA ARG A 247 -24.64 -11.86 -0.28
C ARG A 247 -25.80 -11.30 0.54
N CYS A 248 -26.28 -10.11 0.19
CA CYS A 248 -27.43 -9.53 0.88
C CYS A 248 -28.70 -10.39 0.71
N ASP A 249 -28.79 -11.20 -0.35
CA ASP A 249 -29.84 -12.19 -0.55
C ASP A 249 -30.01 -13.13 0.66
N THR A 250 -28.94 -13.41 1.40
CA THR A 250 -28.97 -14.37 2.51
C THR A 250 -29.23 -13.75 3.89
N LEU A 251 -29.61 -12.46 3.97
CA LEU A 251 -29.87 -11.74 5.22
C LEU A 251 -30.84 -12.45 6.17
N PHE A 252 -31.84 -13.17 5.64
CA PHE A 252 -32.79 -13.94 6.46
C PHE A 252 -32.14 -15.11 7.20
N GLY A 253 -30.99 -15.59 6.72
CA GLY A 253 -30.21 -16.66 7.35
C GLY A 253 -29.13 -16.14 8.30
N ALA A 254 -29.07 -14.84 8.58
CA ALA A 254 -28.13 -14.27 9.52
C ALA A 254 -28.56 -14.57 10.97
N THR A 255 -27.81 -15.44 11.65
CA THR A 255 -28.17 -15.97 12.97
C THR A 255 -27.31 -15.45 14.12
N TYR A 256 -26.24 -14.73 13.81
CA TYR A 256 -25.41 -14.00 14.76
C TYR A 256 -24.60 -12.91 14.03
N MET A 257 -24.02 -12.00 14.80
CA MET A 257 -23.07 -11.02 14.30
C MET A 257 -21.70 -11.21 14.94
N VAL A 258 -20.65 -10.82 14.21
CA VAL A 258 -19.29 -10.82 14.73
C VAL A 258 -18.65 -9.47 14.50
N LEU A 259 -18.15 -8.86 15.57
CA LEU A 259 -17.37 -7.63 15.55
C LEU A 259 -15.89 -7.95 15.76
N SER A 260 -15.02 -7.13 15.19
CA SER A 260 -13.61 -7.15 15.57
C SER A 260 -13.44 -6.82 17.06
N PRO A 261 -12.46 -7.44 17.76
CA PRO A 261 -12.20 -7.14 19.16
C PRO A 261 -11.90 -5.65 19.40
N GLU A 262 -11.34 -4.96 18.41
CA GLU A 262 -11.00 -3.53 18.46
C GLU A 262 -12.14 -2.60 18.03
N HIS A 263 -13.34 -3.13 17.73
CA HIS A 263 -14.44 -2.32 17.20
C HIS A 263 -14.90 -1.24 18.20
N GLU A 264 -15.12 -0.02 17.73
CA GLU A 264 -15.46 1.14 18.56
C GLU A 264 -16.71 0.92 19.42
N LEU A 265 -17.74 0.26 18.87
CA LEU A 265 -18.94 -0.10 19.64
C LEU A 265 -18.66 -1.03 20.82
N VAL A 266 -17.72 -1.98 20.68
CA VAL A 266 -17.35 -2.87 21.80
C VAL A 266 -16.75 -2.06 22.95
N ARG A 267 -15.89 -1.09 22.63
CA ARG A 267 -15.34 -0.14 23.61
C ARG A 267 -16.46 0.66 24.29
N SER A 268 -17.36 1.27 23.50
CA SER A 268 -18.49 2.04 24.03
C SER A 268 -19.39 1.20 24.96
N TRP A 269 -19.68 -0.05 24.60
CA TRP A 269 -20.50 -0.95 25.41
C TRP A 269 -19.81 -1.42 26.69
N LEU A 270 -18.49 -1.61 26.67
CA LEU A 270 -17.70 -1.87 27.87
C LEU A 270 -17.67 -0.67 28.82
N GLU A 271 -17.51 0.55 28.29
CA GLU A 271 -17.42 1.79 29.09
C GLU A 271 -18.77 2.17 29.71
N SER A 272 -19.86 1.99 28.97
CA SER A 272 -21.23 2.22 29.44
C SER A 272 -21.75 1.13 30.40
N GLY A 273 -21.09 -0.02 30.47
CA GLY A 273 -21.53 -1.16 31.27
C GLY A 273 -22.68 -1.96 30.65
N ALA A 274 -22.95 -1.80 29.34
CA ALA A 274 -23.95 -2.58 28.62
C ALA A 274 -23.56 -4.07 28.50
N ILE A 275 -22.25 -4.36 28.43
CA ILE A 275 -21.73 -5.73 28.45
C ILE A 275 -21.60 -6.22 29.91
N THR A 276 -22.24 -7.34 30.22
CA THR A 276 -22.28 -7.92 31.58
C THR A 276 -21.19 -8.96 31.85
N ASN A 277 -20.40 -9.36 30.84
CA ASN A 277 -19.20 -10.20 30.98
C ASN A 277 -17.90 -9.48 30.57
N PRO A 278 -17.61 -8.27 31.10
CA PRO A 278 -16.52 -7.43 30.61
C PRO A 278 -15.13 -8.05 30.77
N ASP A 279 -14.91 -8.89 31.78
CA ASP A 279 -13.59 -9.50 32.05
C ASP A 279 -13.22 -10.54 30.97
N GLU A 280 -14.18 -11.33 30.50
CA GLU A 280 -13.97 -12.28 29.41
C GLU A 280 -13.70 -11.56 28.08
N VAL A 281 -14.46 -10.50 27.80
CA VAL A 281 -14.30 -9.67 26.61
C VAL A 281 -12.93 -9.01 26.59
N ARG A 282 -12.50 -8.38 27.70
CA ARG A 282 -11.18 -7.75 27.80
C ARG A 282 -10.03 -8.75 27.72
N LYS A 283 -10.20 -9.94 28.32
CA LYS A 283 -9.21 -11.02 28.21
C LYS A 283 -9.02 -11.44 26.75
N TYR A 284 -10.13 -11.65 26.03
CA TYR A 284 -10.06 -12.01 24.60
C TYR A 284 -9.51 -10.89 23.73
N GLN A 285 -9.82 -9.61 24.03
CA GLN A 285 -9.19 -8.47 23.36
C GLN A 285 -7.66 -8.49 23.52
N ALA A 286 -7.15 -8.80 24.70
CA ALA A 286 -5.70 -8.91 24.94
C ALA A 286 -5.06 -10.08 24.18
N GLU A 287 -5.73 -11.24 24.14
CA GLU A 287 -5.28 -12.41 23.37
C GLU A 287 -5.27 -12.13 21.87
N ALA A 288 -6.30 -11.47 21.34
CA ALA A 288 -6.40 -11.11 19.93
C ALA A 288 -5.37 -10.04 19.53
N ALA A 289 -5.11 -9.05 20.40
CA ALA A 289 -4.12 -8.00 20.15
C ALA A 289 -2.67 -8.53 20.10
N ALA A 290 -2.40 -9.70 20.70
CA ALA A 290 -1.11 -10.36 20.64
C ALA A 290 -0.87 -11.08 19.30
N LYS A 291 -1.90 -11.26 18.47
CA LYS A 291 -1.83 -11.91 17.16
C LYS A 291 -1.70 -10.89 16.02
N SER A 292 -0.96 -11.25 14.99
CA SER A 292 -0.90 -10.53 13.72
C SER A 292 -2.18 -10.74 12.87
N ASP A 293 -2.47 -9.83 11.93
CA ASP A 293 -3.61 -9.96 11.00
C ASP A 293 -3.58 -11.30 10.24
N LEU A 294 -2.38 -11.82 9.91
CA LEU A 294 -2.23 -13.11 9.24
C LEU A 294 -2.54 -14.29 10.16
N GLU A 295 -2.07 -14.25 11.41
CA GLU A 295 -2.38 -15.25 12.43
C GLU A 295 -3.88 -15.31 12.74
N ARG A 296 -4.57 -14.19 12.58
CA ARG A 296 -6.02 -14.05 12.77
C ARG A 296 -6.84 -14.58 11.59
N THR A 297 -6.25 -14.66 10.39
CA THR A 297 -6.98 -14.99 9.14
C THR A 297 -6.54 -16.34 8.58
N GLU A 298 -5.54 -16.37 7.70
CA GLU A 298 -5.19 -17.54 6.89
C GLU A 298 -4.55 -18.69 7.69
N LEU A 299 -3.93 -18.38 8.84
CA LEU A 299 -3.28 -19.37 9.69
C LEU A 299 -4.17 -19.89 10.83
N ASN A 300 -5.32 -19.26 11.07
CA ASN A 300 -6.17 -19.63 12.19
C ASN A 300 -7.02 -20.87 11.86
N LYS A 301 -6.67 -22.00 12.47
CA LYS A 301 -7.43 -23.25 12.34
C LYS A 301 -8.56 -23.36 13.37
N ASP A 302 -8.47 -22.64 14.48
CA ASP A 302 -9.42 -22.73 15.59
C ASP A 302 -10.36 -21.53 15.58
N LYS A 303 -11.68 -21.77 15.54
CA LYS A 303 -12.67 -20.70 15.65
C LYS A 303 -12.78 -20.28 17.10
N THR A 304 -12.22 -19.13 17.43
CA THR A 304 -12.29 -18.56 18.79
C THR A 304 -13.19 -17.33 18.81
N GLY A 305 -13.83 -17.03 19.95
CA GLY A 305 -14.68 -15.86 20.07
C GLY A 305 -15.37 -15.81 21.43
N VAL A 306 -15.84 -14.62 21.79
CA VAL A 306 -16.55 -14.36 23.06
C VAL A 306 -17.85 -13.62 22.77
N ARG A 307 -18.96 -14.10 23.34
CA ARG A 307 -20.26 -13.41 23.26
C ARG A 307 -20.23 -12.14 24.11
N THR A 308 -20.73 -11.04 23.58
CA THR A 308 -20.94 -9.79 24.33
C THR A 308 -22.25 -9.87 25.11
N VAL A 309 -22.25 -10.56 26.26
CA VAL A 309 -23.48 -10.79 27.04
C VAL A 309 -24.09 -9.45 27.47
N GLY A 310 -25.39 -9.27 27.23
CA GLY A 310 -26.11 -8.01 27.50
C GLY A 310 -26.34 -7.14 26.27
N VAL A 311 -25.62 -7.39 25.16
CA VAL A 311 -25.82 -6.68 23.89
C VAL A 311 -26.02 -7.70 22.76
N ASP A 312 -27.19 -7.65 22.14
CA ASP A 312 -27.56 -8.45 20.97
C ASP A 312 -27.88 -7.51 19.80
N ALA A 313 -27.99 -8.04 18.59
CA ALA A 313 -28.40 -7.28 17.40
C ALA A 313 -29.81 -7.69 16.94
N VAL A 314 -30.49 -6.78 16.26
CA VAL A 314 -31.78 -7.02 15.62
C VAL A 314 -31.56 -7.15 14.12
N ASN A 315 -31.92 -8.29 13.56
CA ASN A 315 -31.83 -8.53 12.12
C ASN A 315 -32.87 -7.65 11.39
N PRO A 316 -32.45 -6.78 10.45
CA PRO A 316 -33.33 -5.78 9.85
C PRO A 316 -34.43 -6.39 8.96
N VAL A 317 -34.27 -7.63 8.46
CA VAL A 317 -35.22 -8.21 7.50
C VAL A 317 -36.36 -9.00 8.14
N ASN A 318 -36.14 -9.56 9.33
CA ASN A 318 -37.13 -10.38 10.05
C ASN A 318 -37.42 -9.91 11.48
N GLY A 319 -36.64 -8.96 12.02
CA GLY A 319 -36.80 -8.43 13.37
C GLY A 319 -36.32 -9.35 14.49
N GLU A 320 -35.69 -10.48 14.17
CA GLU A 320 -35.19 -11.43 15.16
C GLU A 320 -33.98 -10.87 15.90
N THR A 321 -33.90 -11.18 17.20
CA THR A 321 -32.73 -10.84 18.02
C THR A 321 -31.68 -11.93 17.90
N ILE A 322 -30.49 -11.57 17.48
CA ILE A 322 -29.36 -12.47 17.23
C ILE A 322 -28.16 -12.07 18.09
N PRO A 323 -27.39 -13.04 18.63
CA PRO A 323 -26.28 -12.74 19.52
C PRO A 323 -25.14 -12.04 18.78
N ILE A 324 -24.41 -11.19 19.52
CA ILE A 324 -23.17 -10.57 19.05
C ILE A 324 -21.97 -11.26 19.71
N PHE A 325 -20.97 -11.57 18.88
CA PHE A 325 -19.67 -12.07 19.31
C PHE A 325 -18.57 -11.08 18.94
N ILE A 326 -17.47 -11.11 19.69
CA ILE A 326 -16.19 -10.63 19.19
C ILE A 326 -15.32 -11.82 18.78
N SER A 327 -14.62 -11.70 17.66
CA SER A 327 -13.71 -12.73 17.19
C SER A 327 -12.57 -12.15 16.36
N ASP A 328 -11.39 -12.74 16.52
CA ASP A 328 -10.17 -12.28 15.89
C ASP A 328 -10.16 -12.43 14.35
N TYR A 329 -10.96 -13.33 13.76
CA TYR A 329 -11.05 -13.45 12.30
C TYR A 329 -11.73 -12.24 11.62
N VAL A 330 -12.44 -11.39 12.38
CA VAL A 330 -12.96 -10.12 11.91
C VAL A 330 -11.94 -9.03 12.23
N LEU A 331 -11.51 -8.31 11.19
CA LEU A 331 -10.48 -7.25 11.30
C LEU A 331 -11.14 -5.87 11.27
N ALA A 332 -10.83 -5.01 12.25
CA ALA A 332 -11.35 -3.64 12.33
C ALA A 332 -11.03 -2.81 11.06
N SER A 333 -9.89 -3.10 10.44
CA SER A 333 -9.39 -2.44 9.24
C SER A 333 -9.94 -3.02 7.93
N TYR A 334 -10.89 -3.95 7.96
CA TYR A 334 -11.53 -4.51 6.77
C TYR A 334 -13.05 -4.32 6.79
N GLY A 335 -13.59 -3.75 5.71
CA GLY A 335 -15.01 -3.42 5.62
C GLY A 335 -15.42 -2.41 6.68
N THR A 336 -16.35 -2.78 7.55
CA THR A 336 -16.81 -1.97 8.68
C THR A 336 -16.24 -2.44 10.02
N GLY A 337 -15.39 -3.47 10.03
CA GLY A 337 -14.95 -4.13 11.27
C GLY A 337 -16.05 -4.98 11.94
N ALA A 338 -17.16 -5.22 11.24
CA ALA A 338 -18.28 -6.05 11.68
C ALA A 338 -18.86 -6.84 10.49
N ILE A 339 -19.35 -8.04 10.76
CA ILE A 339 -20.03 -8.88 9.76
C ILE A 339 -21.35 -9.43 10.31
N MET A 340 -22.29 -9.67 9.40
CA MET A 340 -23.39 -10.61 9.64
C MET A 340 -22.87 -12.02 9.33
N ALA A 341 -23.21 -13.00 10.15
CA ALA A 341 -22.81 -14.38 9.90
C ALA A 341 -24.00 -15.19 9.41
N VAL A 342 -23.82 -15.90 8.28
CA VAL A 342 -24.86 -16.70 7.63
C VAL A 342 -24.37 -18.15 7.50
N PRO A 343 -24.47 -18.96 8.57
CA PRO A 343 -23.88 -20.30 8.63
C PRO A 343 -24.37 -21.25 7.55
N GLY A 344 -25.59 -21.09 7.05
CA GLY A 344 -26.10 -21.92 5.96
C GLY A 344 -25.27 -21.80 4.67
N HIS A 345 -24.58 -20.67 4.46
CA HIS A 345 -24.04 -20.27 3.16
C HIS A 345 -22.65 -19.60 3.20
N ASP A 346 -21.94 -19.62 4.34
CA ASP A 346 -20.49 -19.33 4.44
C ASP A 346 -19.84 -20.39 5.34
N GLN A 347 -18.78 -21.02 4.84
CA GLN A 347 -18.10 -22.12 5.52
C GLN A 347 -17.46 -21.70 6.85
N ARG A 348 -16.92 -20.48 6.94
CA ARG A 348 -16.30 -19.98 8.18
C ARG A 348 -17.37 -19.71 9.24
N ASP A 349 -18.50 -19.15 8.81
CA ASP A 349 -19.64 -18.89 9.68
C ASP A 349 -20.28 -20.21 10.15
N TRP A 350 -20.29 -21.23 9.30
CA TRP A 350 -20.74 -22.58 9.63
C TRP A 350 -19.86 -23.23 10.69
N GLU A 351 -18.54 -23.22 10.50
CA GLU A 351 -17.58 -23.76 11.47
C GLU A 351 -17.71 -23.08 12.83
N PHE A 352 -17.82 -21.74 12.84
CA PHE A 352 -18.03 -20.99 14.06
C PHE A 352 -19.40 -21.31 14.69
N ALA A 353 -20.47 -21.40 13.90
CA ALA A 353 -21.79 -21.78 14.42
C ALA A 353 -21.80 -23.18 15.05
N LYS A 354 -21.07 -24.14 14.47
CA LYS A 354 -20.94 -25.48 15.04
C LYS A 354 -20.18 -25.49 16.35
N GLU A 355 -19.08 -24.74 16.43
CA GLU A 355 -18.27 -24.62 17.64
C GLU A 355 -19.06 -23.99 18.80
N PHE A 356 -19.82 -22.93 18.52
CA PHE A 356 -20.55 -22.16 19.53
C PHE A 356 -22.03 -22.57 19.69
N GLY A 357 -22.48 -23.61 18.99
CA GLY A 357 -23.85 -24.13 19.07
C GLY A 357 -24.92 -23.14 18.58
N LEU A 358 -24.62 -22.35 17.54
CA LEU A 358 -25.50 -21.32 17.01
C LEU A 358 -26.44 -21.87 15.92
N PRO A 359 -27.62 -21.24 15.71
CA PRO A 359 -28.57 -21.70 14.69
C PRO A 359 -27.98 -21.64 13.27
N ILE A 360 -28.36 -22.62 12.45
CA ILE A 360 -27.98 -22.71 11.03
C ILE A 360 -29.27 -22.80 10.23
N ILE A 361 -29.53 -21.81 9.39
CA ILE A 361 -30.77 -21.68 8.61
C ILE A 361 -30.41 -21.77 7.13
N GLU A 362 -31.08 -22.67 6.39
CA GLU A 362 -31.01 -22.71 4.93
C GLU A 362 -31.89 -21.61 4.35
N VAL A 363 -31.29 -20.69 3.61
CA VAL A 363 -31.99 -19.64 2.85
C VAL A 363 -31.77 -19.70 1.33
N VAL A 364 -30.84 -20.54 0.88
CA VAL A 364 -30.61 -20.88 -0.53
C VAL A 364 -30.67 -22.39 -0.68
N LYS A 365 -31.60 -22.87 -1.48
CA LYS A 365 -31.88 -24.30 -1.64
C LYS A 365 -30.72 -25.03 -2.31
N GLY A 366 -30.37 -26.21 -1.81
CA GLY A 366 -29.66 -27.22 -2.61
C GLY A 366 -28.76 -28.19 -1.86
N GLY A 367 -28.42 -27.92 -0.60
CA GLY A 367 -27.51 -28.74 0.20
C GLY A 367 -28.09 -29.13 1.57
N ASP A 368 -27.33 -29.89 2.34
CA ASP A 368 -27.67 -30.22 3.74
C ASP A 368 -26.86 -29.32 4.68
N VAL A 369 -27.43 -28.15 5.01
CA VAL A 369 -26.76 -27.14 5.84
C VAL A 369 -26.42 -27.64 7.25
N ALA A 370 -27.03 -28.74 7.71
CA ALA A 370 -26.70 -29.35 9.00
C ALA A 370 -25.33 -30.05 8.98
N LYS A 371 -24.83 -30.43 7.80
CA LYS A 371 -23.56 -31.15 7.60
C LYS A 371 -22.41 -30.26 7.13
N GLU A 372 -22.68 -29.28 6.28
CA GLU A 372 -21.69 -28.33 5.76
C GLU A 372 -22.38 -27.06 5.26
N ALA A 373 -21.64 -25.96 5.10
CA ALA A 373 -22.20 -24.77 4.46
C ALA A 373 -22.51 -25.05 2.99
N TRP A 374 -23.70 -24.68 2.53
CA TRP A 374 -24.05 -24.78 1.12
C TRP A 374 -23.84 -23.45 0.41
N VAL A 375 -22.75 -23.33 -0.34
CA VAL A 375 -22.48 -22.13 -1.16
C VAL A 375 -22.81 -22.43 -2.61
N SER A 376 -23.92 -21.87 -3.10
CA SER A 376 -24.25 -21.99 -4.52
C SER A 376 -23.17 -21.34 -5.39
N LYS A 377 -22.71 -22.09 -6.41
CA LYS A 377 -21.89 -21.56 -7.50
C LYS A 377 -22.74 -21.12 -8.70
N ASP A 378 -24.05 -21.36 -8.63
CA ASP A 378 -25.03 -21.05 -9.65
C ASP A 378 -25.93 -19.90 -9.17
N GLU A 379 -25.98 -18.82 -9.94
CA GLU A 379 -26.83 -17.66 -9.64
C GLU A 379 -28.33 -17.98 -9.82
N ASP A 380 -28.66 -19.11 -10.45
CA ASP A 380 -30.03 -19.59 -10.63
C ASP A 380 -30.54 -20.43 -9.45
N ALA A 381 -29.73 -20.65 -8.41
CA ALA A 381 -30.18 -21.28 -7.18
C ALA A 381 -31.33 -20.48 -6.53
N ILE A 382 -32.26 -21.20 -5.91
CA ILE A 382 -33.54 -20.64 -5.47
C ILE A 382 -33.52 -20.30 -3.98
N MET A 383 -34.03 -19.11 -3.65
CA MET A 383 -34.21 -18.65 -2.28
C MET A 383 -35.36 -19.40 -1.58
N VAL A 384 -35.14 -19.75 -0.32
CA VAL A 384 -36.11 -20.39 0.59
C VAL A 384 -36.03 -19.74 1.96
N ASN A 385 -37.05 -19.90 2.81
CA ASN A 385 -37.08 -19.34 4.18
C ASN A 385 -36.69 -17.84 4.26
N SER A 386 -36.99 -17.08 3.21
CA SER A 386 -36.52 -15.71 2.98
C SER A 386 -37.66 -14.72 2.71
N GLY A 387 -38.88 -15.05 3.13
CA GLY A 387 -40.04 -14.17 3.08
C GLY A 387 -40.33 -13.71 1.66
N PHE A 388 -40.19 -12.40 1.39
CA PHE A 388 -40.51 -11.84 0.08
C PHE A 388 -39.55 -12.27 -1.05
N LEU A 389 -38.40 -12.88 -0.70
CA LEU A 389 -37.47 -13.43 -1.68
C LEU A 389 -37.79 -14.88 -2.06
N ASP A 390 -38.68 -15.57 -1.34
CA ASP A 390 -38.95 -17.00 -1.58
C ASP A 390 -39.32 -17.29 -3.04
N GLY A 391 -38.66 -18.29 -3.63
CA GLY A 391 -38.86 -18.69 -5.01
C GLY A 391 -38.11 -17.84 -6.06
N MET A 392 -37.47 -16.74 -5.67
CA MET A 392 -36.56 -16.00 -6.56
C MET A 392 -35.25 -16.77 -6.75
N SER A 393 -34.55 -16.55 -7.87
CA SER A 393 -33.15 -16.94 -8.00
C SER A 393 -32.24 -15.97 -7.23
N VAL A 394 -31.05 -16.44 -6.82
CA VAL A 394 -30.01 -15.59 -6.18
C VAL A 394 -29.74 -14.34 -7.04
N LYS A 395 -29.64 -14.50 -8.36
CA LYS A 395 -29.46 -13.40 -9.32
C LYS A 395 -30.51 -12.30 -9.21
N ALA A 396 -31.77 -12.68 -9.00
CA ALA A 396 -32.88 -11.75 -8.85
C ALA A 396 -33.02 -11.24 -7.40
N ALA A 397 -32.64 -12.06 -6.42
CA ALA A 397 -32.78 -11.76 -5.01
C ALA A 397 -31.82 -10.68 -4.52
N ILE A 398 -30.56 -10.68 -4.96
CA ILE A 398 -29.57 -9.65 -4.58
C ILE A 398 -30.06 -8.22 -4.92
N PRO A 399 -30.46 -7.89 -6.16
CA PRO A 399 -30.95 -6.56 -6.48
C PRO A 399 -32.29 -6.25 -5.79
N ALA A 400 -33.18 -7.23 -5.65
CA ALA A 400 -34.46 -7.04 -4.95
C ALA A 400 -34.26 -6.69 -3.46
N MET A 401 -33.37 -7.40 -2.77
CA MET A 401 -33.02 -7.12 -1.37
C MET A 401 -32.31 -5.78 -1.22
N THR A 402 -31.35 -5.46 -2.09
CA THR A 402 -30.63 -4.18 -2.05
C THR A 402 -31.62 -3.01 -2.18
N LYS A 403 -32.55 -3.08 -3.13
CA LYS A 403 -33.59 -2.08 -3.31
C LYS A 403 -34.51 -1.98 -2.08
N TRP A 404 -34.92 -3.12 -1.51
CA TRP A 404 -35.75 -3.14 -0.32
C TRP A 404 -35.06 -2.48 0.89
N LEU A 405 -33.75 -2.73 1.07
CA LEU A 405 -32.96 -2.09 2.12
C LEU A 405 -32.91 -0.57 1.95
N GLU A 406 -32.72 -0.08 0.72
CA GLU A 406 -32.72 1.35 0.39
C GLU A 406 -34.08 2.00 0.67
N GLU A 407 -35.17 1.38 0.22
CA GLU A 407 -36.54 1.87 0.45
C GLU A 407 -36.91 1.94 1.94
N LYS A 408 -36.34 1.04 2.76
CA LYS A 408 -36.55 1.01 4.22
C LYS A 408 -35.57 1.91 4.98
N GLY A 409 -34.56 2.47 4.32
CA GLY A 409 -33.47 3.20 4.99
C GLY A 409 -32.65 2.32 5.92
N LEU A 410 -32.54 1.02 5.61
CA LEU A 410 -31.83 0.00 6.38
C LEU A 410 -30.51 -0.44 5.71
N GLY A 411 -30.16 0.16 4.58
CA GLY A 411 -28.94 -0.14 3.86
C GLY A 411 -28.89 0.53 2.49
N ARG A 412 -27.82 0.26 1.74
CA ARG A 412 -27.60 0.78 0.38
C ARG A 412 -26.65 -0.10 -0.42
N ALA A 413 -26.74 -0.03 -1.75
CA ALA A 413 -25.70 -0.58 -2.61
C ALA A 413 -24.33 0.06 -2.30
N LYS A 414 -23.28 -0.75 -2.23
CA LYS A 414 -21.92 -0.29 -1.96
C LYS A 414 -20.91 -1.12 -2.74
N VAL A 415 -19.90 -0.44 -3.29
CA VAL A 415 -18.67 -1.08 -3.76
C VAL A 415 -17.65 -1.04 -2.62
N ASN A 416 -17.01 -2.16 -2.35
CA ASN A 416 -16.00 -2.31 -1.32
C ASN A 416 -14.71 -2.88 -1.92
N TYR A 417 -13.57 -2.52 -1.35
CA TYR A 417 -12.25 -2.97 -1.80
C TYR A 417 -11.52 -3.69 -0.67
N LYS A 418 -10.69 -4.66 -1.04
CA LYS A 418 -9.71 -5.28 -0.13
C LYS A 418 -8.54 -4.33 0.16
N LEU A 419 -8.19 -3.48 -0.82
CA LEU A 419 -7.16 -2.47 -0.68
C LEU A 419 -7.39 -1.60 0.56
N ARG A 420 -6.33 -1.37 1.33
CA ARG A 420 -6.31 -0.45 2.46
C ARG A 420 -5.50 0.79 2.11
N ASP A 421 -5.70 1.85 2.87
CA ASP A 421 -4.84 3.01 2.79
C ASP A 421 -3.40 2.65 3.18
N TRP A 422 -2.45 3.31 2.53
CA TRP A 422 -1.05 2.94 2.61
C TRP A 422 -0.39 3.58 3.84
N VAL A 423 0.08 2.74 4.76
CA VAL A 423 0.90 3.17 5.91
C VAL A 423 2.25 3.68 5.41
N PHE A 424 2.44 5.00 5.46
CA PHE A 424 3.49 5.68 4.72
C PHE A 424 4.70 6.04 5.57
N SER A 425 4.51 6.61 6.77
CA SER A 425 5.64 7.03 7.62
C SER A 425 6.51 5.88 8.14
N ARG A 426 7.79 6.17 8.44
CA ARG A 426 8.76 5.25 9.04
C ARG A 426 9.50 5.94 10.18
N GLN A 427 9.71 5.23 11.29
CA GLN A 427 10.43 5.71 12.48
C GLN A 427 11.93 5.45 12.33
N ARG A 428 12.52 6.00 11.27
CA ARG A 428 13.89 5.72 10.84
C ARG A 428 14.57 7.03 10.47
N TYR A 429 15.90 7.03 10.43
CA TYR A 429 16.67 8.22 10.09
C TYR A 429 16.86 8.31 8.57
N TRP A 430 17.26 7.21 7.92
CA TRP A 430 17.62 7.23 6.51
C TRP A 430 16.41 7.15 5.58
N GLY A 431 15.67 8.24 5.45
CA GLY A 431 14.56 8.40 4.51
C GLY A 431 14.30 9.88 4.21
N GLU A 432 13.42 10.17 3.25
CA GLU A 432 13.04 11.54 2.95
C GLU A 432 12.26 12.15 4.14
N PRO A 433 12.66 13.31 4.70
CA PRO A 433 11.89 13.95 5.76
C PRO A 433 10.49 14.33 5.30
N ILE A 434 9.47 14.08 6.13
CA ILE A 434 8.09 14.49 5.85
C ILE A 434 7.97 16.02 6.07
N PRO A 435 7.60 16.81 5.04
CA PRO A 435 7.63 18.28 5.10
C PRO A 435 6.40 18.88 5.82
N ILE A 436 6.00 18.31 6.94
CA ILE A 436 4.89 18.77 7.78
C ILE A 436 5.43 19.22 9.14
N ILE A 437 4.83 20.26 9.70
CA ILE A 437 5.16 20.84 10.99
C ILE A 437 3.96 20.65 11.94
N HIS A 438 4.21 20.19 13.16
CA HIS A 438 3.23 20.13 14.23
C HIS A 438 3.26 21.42 15.04
N CYS A 439 2.18 22.19 14.99
CA CYS A 439 1.98 23.36 15.83
C CYS A 439 0.91 23.08 16.90
N PRO A 440 1.19 23.27 18.20
CA PRO A 440 0.19 23.08 19.26
C PRO A 440 -1.09 23.91 19.09
N LYS A 441 -1.02 25.04 18.38
CA LYS A 441 -2.17 25.93 18.12
C LYS A 441 -2.87 25.64 16.79
N CYS A 442 -2.14 25.19 15.77
CA CYS A 442 -2.65 25.07 14.40
C CYS A 442 -2.83 23.62 13.93
N GLY A 443 -2.37 22.64 14.72
CA GLY A 443 -2.29 21.25 14.32
C GLY A 443 -1.14 20.99 13.34
N TRP A 444 -1.32 19.98 12.49
CA TRP A 444 -0.41 19.66 11.40
C TRP A 444 -0.53 20.71 10.30
N VAL A 445 0.57 21.38 9.96
CA VAL A 445 0.63 22.40 8.92
C VAL A 445 1.73 22.07 7.90
N PRO A 446 1.47 22.21 6.60
CA PRO A 446 2.50 21.97 5.60
C PRO A 446 3.59 23.03 5.68
N MET A 447 4.82 22.64 5.38
CA MET A 447 5.91 23.59 5.11
C MET A 447 5.60 24.44 3.87
N ASP A 448 6.13 25.66 3.82
CA ASP A 448 6.08 26.47 2.61
C ASP A 448 6.91 25.80 1.49
N GLU A 449 6.37 25.68 0.28
CA GLU A 449 7.04 24.98 -0.84
C GLU A 449 8.39 25.60 -1.23
N LYS A 450 8.56 26.91 -1.03
CA LYS A 450 9.80 27.65 -1.27
C LYS A 450 10.94 27.25 -0.31
N ASP A 451 10.61 26.68 0.83
CA ASP A 451 11.56 26.28 1.87
C ASP A 451 11.99 24.81 1.70
N LEU A 452 11.44 24.11 0.70
CA LEU A 452 11.91 22.78 0.32
C LEU A 452 13.27 22.84 -0.39
N PRO A 453 14.15 21.83 -0.19
CA PRO A 453 13.90 20.62 0.58
C PRO A 453 14.11 20.80 2.09
N LEU A 454 13.30 20.10 2.90
CA LEU A 454 13.66 19.83 4.30
C LEU A 454 14.80 18.82 4.31
N LEU A 455 16.01 19.28 4.62
CA LEU A 455 17.22 18.46 4.65
C LEU A 455 17.23 17.53 5.85
N LEU A 456 17.71 16.31 5.65
CA LEU A 456 18.03 15.39 6.74
C LEU A 456 19.25 15.94 7.53
N PRO A 457 19.20 16.00 8.87
CA PRO A 457 20.31 16.52 9.67
C PRO A 457 21.50 15.57 9.63
N ASP A 458 22.72 16.12 9.68
CA ASP A 458 23.95 15.32 9.78
C ASP A 458 24.22 14.95 11.24
N VAL A 459 24.35 13.66 11.54
CA VAL A 459 24.44 13.16 12.92
C VAL A 459 25.46 12.05 13.12
N GLU A 460 26.02 12.01 14.34
CA GLU A 460 26.93 10.94 14.74
C GLU A 460 26.20 9.62 15.03
N SER A 461 24.95 9.67 15.52
CA SER A 461 24.15 8.49 15.84
C SER A 461 22.75 8.59 15.24
N TYR A 462 22.36 7.51 14.58
CA TYR A 462 21.09 7.34 13.86
C TYR A 462 20.46 5.96 14.19
N GLU A 463 20.89 5.33 15.28
CA GLU A 463 20.42 4.00 15.65
C GLU A 463 18.93 4.03 16.07
N PRO A 464 18.14 3.00 15.71
CA PRO A 464 16.75 2.92 16.10
C PRO A 464 16.58 2.89 17.63
N THR A 465 15.65 3.71 18.11
CA THR A 465 15.33 3.83 19.53
C THR A 465 14.57 2.60 20.05
N ASP A 466 14.69 2.31 21.35
CA ASP A 466 13.97 1.17 21.98
C ASP A 466 12.46 1.44 22.15
N ASN A 467 12.06 2.71 22.31
CA ASN A 467 10.66 3.12 22.38
C ASN A 467 9.98 3.15 20.99
N GLY A 468 10.75 2.97 19.91
CA GLY A 468 10.27 2.95 18.55
C GLY A 468 9.83 4.32 18.04
N GLU A 469 10.46 5.39 18.54
CA GLU A 469 10.44 6.72 17.94
C GLU A 469 11.52 6.83 16.85
N SER A 470 11.34 7.73 15.90
CA SER A 470 12.37 8.04 14.93
C SER A 470 13.64 8.55 15.62
N PRO A 471 14.85 8.16 15.19
CA PRO A 471 16.09 8.75 15.71
C PRO A 471 16.10 10.29 15.62
N LEU A 472 15.40 10.86 14.63
CA LEU A 472 15.26 12.31 14.43
C LEU A 472 14.61 13.01 15.64
N ALA A 473 13.77 12.32 16.43
CA ALA A 473 13.08 12.91 17.57
C ALA A 473 14.02 13.44 18.67
N HIS A 474 15.25 12.92 18.74
CA HIS A 474 16.25 13.37 19.71
C HIS A 474 17.07 14.58 19.23
N MET A 475 16.94 14.97 17.96
CA MET A 475 17.73 16.03 17.33
C MET A 475 17.05 17.39 17.50
N ARG A 476 16.99 17.88 18.74
CA ARG A 476 16.17 19.04 19.12
C ARG A 476 16.41 20.29 18.28
N ASP A 477 17.67 20.58 17.93
CA ASP A 477 18.03 21.73 17.08
C ASP A 477 17.43 21.64 15.66
N TRP A 478 17.21 20.43 15.15
CA TRP A 478 16.56 20.20 13.87
C TRP A 478 15.04 20.09 14.01
N VAL A 479 14.54 19.51 15.11
CA VAL A 479 13.10 19.32 15.35
C VAL A 479 12.42 20.65 15.64
N GLU A 480 13.02 21.53 16.43
CA GLU A 480 12.41 22.78 16.86
C GLU A 480 12.38 23.81 15.72
N CYS A 481 11.18 24.30 15.40
CA CYS A 481 10.99 25.27 14.32
C CYS A 481 9.84 26.25 14.63
N THR A 482 9.53 27.10 13.65
CA THR A 482 8.42 28.06 13.75
C THR A 482 7.27 27.64 12.86
N CYS A 483 6.04 27.73 13.37
CA CYS A 483 4.84 27.45 12.60
C CYS A 483 4.71 28.44 11.42
N PRO A 484 4.65 27.99 10.16
CA PRO A 484 4.48 28.87 9.01
C PRO A 484 3.13 29.61 9.01
N LYS A 485 2.12 29.09 9.73
CA LYS A 485 0.77 29.68 9.80
C LYS A 485 0.62 30.78 10.86
N CYS A 486 1.21 30.60 12.05
CA CYS A 486 1.01 31.54 13.18
C CYS A 486 2.29 32.14 13.77
N GLY A 487 3.47 31.73 13.29
CA GLY A 487 4.77 32.19 13.79
C GLY A 487 5.15 31.70 15.19
N GLY A 488 4.30 30.93 15.87
CA GLY A 488 4.60 30.36 17.19
C GLY A 488 5.55 29.17 17.14
N PRO A 489 6.07 28.71 18.30
CA PRO A 489 6.88 27.50 18.40
C PRO A 489 6.13 26.28 17.83
N ALA A 490 6.86 25.46 17.09
CA ALA A 490 6.37 24.24 16.45
C ALA A 490 7.50 23.22 16.32
N GLU A 491 7.16 22.02 15.86
CA GLU A 491 8.14 20.94 15.67
C GLU A 491 7.99 20.33 14.28
N HIS A 492 9.10 20.03 13.61
CA HIS A 492 9.09 19.21 12.39
C HIS A 492 8.57 17.81 12.69
N GLU A 493 7.86 17.21 11.73
CA GLU A 493 7.60 15.77 11.75
C GLU A 493 8.91 14.99 11.74
N THR A 494 9.04 14.04 12.66
CA THR A 494 10.28 13.28 12.88
C THR A 494 10.29 11.97 12.13
N ASP A 495 9.13 11.48 11.69
CA ASP A 495 9.07 10.33 10.81
C ASP A 495 9.52 10.68 9.39
N THR A 496 10.17 9.72 8.72
CA THR A 496 10.54 9.83 7.32
C THR A 496 9.56 9.10 6.42
N MET A 497 9.62 9.38 5.12
CA MET A 497 8.94 8.60 4.09
C MET A 497 9.61 7.22 3.94
N PRO A 498 8.90 6.21 3.38
CA PRO A 498 9.50 4.92 3.09
C PRO A 498 10.31 5.00 1.79
N ASN A 499 11.24 4.06 1.55
CA ASN A 499 12.02 4.00 0.30
C ASN A 499 11.15 4.02 -0.97
N TRP A 500 9.91 3.52 -0.87
CA TRP A 500 8.95 3.54 -1.96
C TRP A 500 8.57 4.96 -2.43
N ALA A 501 8.72 6.00 -1.59
CA ALA A 501 8.36 7.37 -1.96
C ALA A 501 9.19 7.88 -3.13
N GLY A 502 10.52 7.78 -3.05
CA GLY A 502 11.41 8.13 -4.15
C GLY A 502 11.18 7.29 -5.41
N SER A 503 10.88 6.00 -5.27
CA SER A 503 10.67 5.10 -6.42
C SER A 503 9.27 5.15 -7.04
N CYS A 504 8.30 5.88 -6.49
CA CYS A 504 6.98 5.99 -7.11
C CYS A 504 6.92 6.88 -8.37
N TRP A 505 7.96 7.69 -8.63
CA TRP A 505 7.92 8.71 -9.68
C TRP A 505 9.25 8.91 -10.45
N TYR A 506 10.31 8.18 -10.09
CA TYR A 506 11.66 8.32 -10.66
C TYR A 506 11.74 8.29 -12.18
N PHE A 507 10.86 7.52 -12.83
CA PHE A 507 10.77 7.43 -14.29
C PHE A 507 10.41 8.77 -14.94
N LEU A 508 9.70 9.65 -14.24
CA LEU A 508 9.45 11.03 -14.68
C LEU A 508 10.71 11.88 -14.55
N ARG A 509 11.46 11.74 -13.45
CA ARG A 509 12.67 12.54 -13.21
C ARG A 509 13.74 12.29 -14.27
N TYR A 510 13.86 11.06 -14.78
CA TYR A 510 14.78 10.75 -15.86
C TYR A 510 14.56 11.58 -17.12
N MET A 511 13.34 12.07 -17.36
CA MET A 511 13.00 12.88 -18.54
C MET A 511 13.68 14.26 -18.50
N ASP A 512 13.97 14.79 -17.31
CA ASP A 512 14.64 16.08 -17.09
C ASP A 512 15.25 16.17 -15.66
N PRO A 513 16.35 15.46 -15.40
CA PRO A 513 16.81 15.18 -14.03
C PRO A 513 17.50 16.36 -13.35
N HIS A 514 17.83 17.41 -14.10
CA HIS A 514 18.52 18.61 -13.62
C HIS A 514 17.58 19.82 -13.49
N ASN A 515 16.26 19.62 -13.59
CA ASN A 515 15.29 20.69 -13.48
C ASN A 515 15.12 21.15 -12.02
N ASP A 516 15.37 22.43 -11.76
CA ASP A 516 15.33 23.07 -10.43
C ASP A 516 13.98 23.73 -10.11
N LYS A 517 13.07 23.80 -11.09
CA LYS A 517 11.77 24.50 -11.00
C LYS A 517 10.57 23.55 -11.00
N ALA A 518 10.72 22.33 -11.47
CA ALA A 518 9.71 21.29 -11.47
C ALA A 518 10.35 19.89 -11.37
N LEU A 519 9.53 18.86 -11.12
CA LEU A 519 9.98 17.46 -11.13
C LEU A 519 10.56 17.05 -12.49
N ALA A 520 10.07 17.64 -13.57
CA ALA A 520 10.60 17.62 -14.93
C ALA A 520 9.90 18.74 -15.72
N SER A 521 10.49 19.23 -16.81
CA SER A 521 9.82 20.19 -17.69
C SER A 521 8.61 19.57 -18.41
N GLN A 522 7.58 20.38 -18.68
CA GLN A 522 6.41 19.93 -19.44
C GLN A 522 6.79 19.42 -20.83
N GLU A 523 7.76 20.06 -21.50
CA GLU A 523 8.28 19.60 -22.80
C GLU A 523 8.85 18.17 -22.71
N ALA A 524 9.60 17.87 -21.65
CA ALA A 524 10.16 16.54 -21.45
C ALA A 524 9.09 15.49 -21.14
N LEU A 525 8.11 15.85 -20.30
CA LEU A 525 6.99 14.98 -19.94
C LEU A 525 6.12 14.67 -21.16
N ASP A 526 5.73 15.68 -21.93
CA ASP A 526 4.94 15.53 -23.16
C ASP A 526 5.67 14.70 -24.23
N TYR A 527 7.00 14.82 -24.30
CA TYR A 527 7.80 14.11 -25.29
C TYR A 527 8.05 12.65 -24.92
N TRP A 528 8.42 12.36 -23.68
CA TRP A 528 8.89 11.03 -23.27
C TRP A 528 7.78 10.14 -22.70
N SER A 529 6.72 10.69 -22.10
CA SER A 529 5.63 9.89 -21.52
C SER A 529 4.81 9.13 -22.58
N PRO A 530 4.23 7.96 -22.24
CA PRO A 530 4.55 7.14 -21.06
C PRO A 530 5.85 6.35 -21.26
N VAL A 531 6.30 5.59 -20.27
CA VAL A 531 7.35 4.58 -20.46
C VAL A 531 6.84 3.51 -21.43
N ASP A 532 7.58 3.23 -22.50
CA ASP A 532 7.15 2.30 -23.57
C ASP A 532 7.37 0.84 -23.19
N TRP A 533 8.35 0.54 -22.34
CA TRP A 533 8.58 -0.80 -21.82
C TRP A 533 9.20 -0.73 -20.42
N TYR A 534 8.45 -1.17 -19.41
CA TYR A 534 8.99 -1.39 -18.06
C TYR A 534 9.38 -2.86 -17.83
N ASN A 535 10.59 -3.11 -17.34
CA ASN A 535 11.07 -4.46 -17.04
C ASN A 535 11.55 -4.57 -15.59
N GLY A 536 10.81 -5.34 -14.79
CA GLY A 536 11.02 -5.46 -13.35
C GLY A 536 10.66 -6.82 -12.76
N GLY A 537 10.98 -6.98 -11.49
CA GLY A 537 10.73 -8.18 -10.71
C GLY A 537 9.25 -8.39 -10.40
N MET A 538 8.80 -9.64 -10.41
CA MET A 538 7.40 -9.98 -10.09
C MET A 538 7.03 -9.65 -8.64
N GLU A 539 8.02 -9.62 -7.74
CA GLU A 539 7.92 -9.21 -6.34
C GLU A 539 7.35 -7.80 -6.16
N HIS A 540 7.47 -6.93 -7.17
CA HIS A 540 7.04 -5.54 -7.11
C HIS A 540 5.63 -5.30 -7.67
N THR A 541 4.91 -6.37 -8.04
CA THR A 541 3.58 -6.29 -8.69
C THR A 541 2.52 -5.55 -7.86
N THR A 542 2.43 -5.86 -6.57
CA THR A 542 1.43 -5.27 -5.65
C THR A 542 2.04 -4.19 -4.74
N LEU A 543 3.33 -3.92 -4.89
CA LEU A 543 4.11 -2.89 -4.19
C LEU A 543 4.36 -1.72 -5.15
N HIS A 544 5.60 -1.58 -5.61
CA HIS A 544 6.06 -0.47 -6.45
C HIS A 544 5.15 -0.23 -7.67
N LEU A 545 4.77 -1.25 -8.44
CA LEU A 545 3.92 -1.08 -9.61
C LEU A 545 2.52 -0.56 -9.28
N LEU A 546 1.98 -0.86 -8.10
CA LEU A 546 0.68 -0.33 -7.66
C LEU A 546 0.83 1.10 -7.15
N TYR A 547 1.86 1.35 -6.33
CA TYR A 547 2.12 2.67 -5.75
C TYR A 547 2.51 3.72 -6.81
N SER A 548 3.32 3.35 -7.80
CA SER A 548 3.71 4.25 -8.88
C SER A 548 2.52 4.64 -9.75
N ARG A 549 1.61 3.71 -10.05
CA ARG A 549 0.34 4.02 -10.74
C ARG A 549 -0.52 4.98 -9.92
N PHE A 550 -0.61 4.80 -8.60
CA PHE A 550 -1.34 5.73 -7.73
C PHE A 550 -0.73 7.15 -7.77
N TRP A 551 0.59 7.28 -7.57
CA TRP A 551 1.26 8.58 -7.62
C TRP A 551 1.15 9.23 -8.99
N HIS A 552 1.32 8.46 -10.07
CA HIS A 552 1.17 8.95 -11.43
C HIS A 552 -0.25 9.44 -11.72
N LYS A 553 -1.28 8.70 -11.29
CA LYS A 553 -2.69 9.13 -11.43
C LYS A 553 -2.99 10.40 -10.64
N PHE A 554 -2.45 10.51 -9.43
CA PHE A 554 -2.56 11.75 -8.67
C PHE A 554 -1.92 12.93 -9.43
N LEU A 555 -0.70 12.75 -9.94
CA LEU A 555 -0.02 13.77 -10.75
C LEU A 555 -0.77 14.11 -12.04
N TYR A 556 -1.44 13.13 -12.65
CA TYR A 556 -2.29 13.34 -13.82
C TYR A 556 -3.50 14.20 -13.47
N ASP A 557 -4.16 13.94 -12.34
CA ASP A 557 -5.35 14.67 -11.91
C ASP A 557 -5.07 16.15 -11.61
N ILE A 558 -3.88 16.46 -11.10
CA ILE A 558 -3.43 17.84 -10.87
C ILE A 558 -2.75 18.47 -12.11
N GLY A 559 -2.75 17.77 -13.26
CA GLY A 559 -2.26 18.29 -14.54
C GLY A 559 -0.74 18.35 -14.69
N VAL A 560 0.03 17.63 -13.87
CA VAL A 560 1.51 17.62 -13.93
C VAL A 560 2.03 16.69 -15.01
N VAL A 561 1.39 15.52 -15.21
CA VAL A 561 1.80 14.55 -16.23
C VAL A 561 0.73 14.41 -17.32
N PRO A 562 1.10 14.13 -18.58
CA PRO A 562 0.16 14.14 -19.70
C PRO A 562 -0.64 12.83 -19.88
N THR A 563 -0.24 11.73 -19.22
CA THR A 563 -0.83 10.40 -19.40
C THR A 563 -1.47 9.87 -18.13
N LYS A 564 -2.51 9.02 -18.26
CA LYS A 564 -3.23 8.39 -17.13
C LYS A 564 -2.45 7.27 -16.43
N GLU A 565 -1.53 6.64 -17.15
CA GLU A 565 -0.71 5.52 -16.69
C GLU A 565 0.77 5.82 -16.97
N PRO A 566 1.69 5.38 -16.07
CA PRO A 566 3.12 5.61 -16.22
C PRO A 566 3.77 4.66 -17.25
N TYR A 567 3.24 3.46 -17.40
CA TYR A 567 3.77 2.39 -18.25
C TYR A 567 2.70 1.97 -19.26
N ALA A 568 3.08 1.92 -20.55
CA ALA A 568 2.19 1.56 -21.66
C ALA A 568 1.66 0.12 -21.60
#